data_AF-A0A8J4YS58-F1
#
_entry.id   AF-A0A8J4YS58-F1
#
_cell.length_a   1.000
_cell.length_b   1.000
_cell.length_c   1.000
_cell.angle_alpha   90.00
_cell.angle_beta   90.00
_cell.angle_gamma   90.00
#
_symmetry.space_group_name_H-M   'P 1'
#
loop_
_entity.id
_entity.type
_entity.pdbx_description
1 polymer ?
#
loop_
_entity_poly.entity_id
_entity_poly.type
_entity_poly.pdbx_seq_one_letter_code
_entity_poly.pdbx_strand_id
1 'polypeptide(L)'
;MAKAIYTLKMTMFKNEFELTPRELRSLQEMSVFIILIYARAWFEAPLAADAPFNDLTLFHDLHKYRDLNSKISEATVKTFKRHFWYLGTDLVGLALFSDKVTIEEKTKMVEKLAIDKDLDKKRWTTAPQDPSSATLSDLVTKESLFSFTELKLDASFLQSPVLSWKENEAYNQGKETVQHLAVTNDPAERAIKLITDYSQILTKDESDRQALLQAVERHRRLNLNPN
;
A
#
# COMPACT_ATOMS: atom_id res chain seq x y z
N MET A 1 -0.10 10.65 5.77
CA MET A 1 -0.07 11.96 5.08
C MET A 1 -0.21 13.22 5.96
N ALA A 2 -1.23 13.38 6.82
CA ALA A 2 -1.45 14.67 7.51
C ALA A 2 -0.22 15.22 8.26
N LYS A 3 0.49 14.37 9.02
CA LYS A 3 1.75 14.73 9.69
C LYS A 3 2.85 15.15 8.70
N ALA A 4 2.94 14.49 7.54
CA ALA A 4 3.92 14.85 6.51
C ALA A 4 3.64 16.26 5.95
N ILE A 5 2.39 16.57 5.63
CA ILE A 5 1.98 17.91 5.19
C ILE A 5 2.30 18.94 6.27
N TYR A 6 2.00 18.63 7.53
CA TYR A 6 2.30 19.52 8.65
C TYR A 6 3.81 19.76 8.79
N THR A 7 4.63 18.72 8.70
CA THR A 7 6.10 18.84 8.69
C THR A 7 6.58 19.76 7.57
N LEU A 8 6.08 19.58 6.34
CA LEU A 8 6.46 20.44 5.22
C LEU A 8 6.07 21.90 5.46
N LYS A 9 4.86 22.16 5.98
CA LYS A 9 4.41 23.51 6.33
C LYS A 9 5.30 24.12 7.42
N MET A 10 5.56 23.40 8.50
CA MET A 10 6.45 23.87 9.58
C MET A 10 7.84 24.23 9.04
N THR A 11 8.39 23.45 8.11
CA THR A 11 9.67 23.75 7.47
C THR A 11 9.61 25.00 6.59
N MET A 12 8.52 25.22 5.86
CA MET A 12 8.34 26.41 5.01
C MET A 12 8.20 27.69 5.85
N PHE A 13 7.46 27.63 6.95
CA PHE A 13 7.23 28.75 7.86
C PHE A 13 8.20 28.76 9.06
N LYS A 14 9.35 28.09 8.95
CA LYS A 14 10.31 27.91 10.06
C LYS A 14 10.76 29.22 10.74
N ASN A 15 10.71 30.35 10.02
CA ASN A 15 11.10 31.66 10.55
C ASN A 15 10.03 32.28 11.45
N GLU A 16 8.79 31.79 11.38
CA GLU A 16 7.65 32.24 12.18
C GLU A 16 7.54 31.49 13.53
N PHE A 17 8.46 30.55 13.78
CA PHE A 17 8.45 29.70 14.97
C PHE A 17 9.78 29.78 15.72
N GLU A 18 9.71 29.76 17.05
CA GLU A 18 10.89 29.63 17.92
C GLU A 18 11.33 28.15 17.98
N LEU A 19 12.05 27.71 16.95
CA LEU A 19 12.55 26.34 16.85
C LEU A 19 13.97 26.21 17.41
N THR A 20 14.20 25.18 18.21
CA THR A 20 15.56 24.81 18.59
C THR A 20 16.34 24.30 17.35
N PRO A 21 17.69 24.38 17.35
CA PRO A 21 18.51 23.84 16.26
C PRO A 21 18.25 22.35 15.97
N ARG A 22 17.88 21.59 17.00
CA ARG A 22 17.55 20.17 16.89
C ARG A 22 16.21 19.95 16.17
N GLU A 23 15.19 20.73 16.52
CA GLU A 23 13.87 20.65 15.88
C GLU A 23 13.95 21.06 14.42
N LEU A 24 14.65 22.16 14.12
CA LEU A 24 14.86 22.62 12.75
C LEU A 24 15.53 21.54 11.89
N ARG A 25 16.61 20.92 12.40
CA ARG A 25 17.29 19.82 11.70
C ARG A 25 16.36 18.64 11.46
N SER A 26 15.59 18.25 12.49
CA SER A 26 14.65 17.13 12.39
C SER A 26 13.55 17.40 11.36
N LEU A 27 13.02 18.63 11.31
CA LEU A 27 12.05 19.07 10.32
C LEU A 27 12.62 19.02 8.89
N GLN A 28 13.86 19.48 8.71
CA GLN A 28 14.55 19.43 7.41
C GLN A 28 14.78 18.00 6.94
N GLU A 29 15.36 17.14 7.79
CA GLU A 29 15.60 15.72 7.46
C GLU A 29 14.31 14.99 7.10
N MET A 30 13.24 15.20 7.87
CA MET A 30 11.93 14.62 7.57
C MET A 30 11.31 15.20 6.30
N SER A 31 11.50 16.49 6.01
CA SER A 31 10.98 17.11 4.78
C SER A 31 11.66 16.53 3.55
N VAL A 32 12.98 16.32 3.60
CA VAL A 32 13.75 15.66 2.53
C VAL A 32 13.24 14.24 2.31
N PHE A 33 13.06 13.46 3.38
CA PHE A 33 12.49 12.11 3.29
C PHE A 33 11.08 12.12 2.67
N ILE A 34 10.22 13.05 3.10
CA ILE A 34 8.85 13.15 2.59
C ILE A 34 8.87 13.40 1.08
N ILE A 35 9.67 14.36 0.64
CA ILE A 35 9.72 14.77 -0.77
C ILE A 35 10.35 13.68 -1.64
N LEU A 36 11.46 13.09 -1.21
CA LEU A 36 12.21 12.13 -2.03
C LEU A 36 11.61 10.73 -2.05
N ILE A 37 10.94 10.32 -0.97
CA ILE A 37 10.49 8.93 -0.79
C ILE A 37 8.97 8.87 -0.61
N TYR A 38 8.47 9.43 0.49
CA TYR A 38 7.11 9.11 0.95
C TYR A 38 6.00 9.70 0.07
N ALA A 39 6.19 10.89 -0.48
CA ALA A 39 5.15 11.57 -1.26
C ALA A 39 4.73 10.77 -2.49
N ARG A 40 5.70 10.25 -3.25
CA ARG A 40 5.43 9.41 -4.42
C ARG A 40 4.64 8.16 -4.05
N ALA A 41 5.14 7.40 -3.08
CA ALA A 41 4.47 6.18 -2.61
C ALA A 41 3.04 6.47 -2.13
N TRP A 42 2.83 7.59 -1.45
CA TRP A 42 1.50 8.00 -0.99
C TRP A 42 0.53 8.31 -2.14
N PHE A 43 0.97 9.04 -3.17
CA PHE A 43 0.11 9.41 -4.30
C PHE A 43 -0.27 8.20 -5.17
N GLU A 44 0.60 7.19 -5.24
CA GLU A 44 0.39 6.00 -6.05
C GLU A 44 -0.26 4.84 -5.28
N ALA A 45 -0.40 4.95 -3.95
CA ALA A 45 -1.03 3.94 -3.09
C ALA A 45 -2.45 3.51 -3.52
N PRO A 46 -3.31 4.38 -4.10
CA PRO A 46 -4.63 3.96 -4.56
C PRO A 46 -4.64 3.12 -5.84
N LEU A 47 -3.49 2.96 -6.52
CA LEU A 47 -3.41 2.28 -7.81
C LEU A 47 -3.16 0.78 -7.60
N ALA A 48 -4.23 -0.02 -7.58
CA ALA A 48 -4.15 -1.45 -7.26
C ALA A 48 -3.21 -2.25 -8.17
N ALA A 49 -3.24 -2.00 -9.48
CA ALA A 49 -2.34 -2.66 -10.43
C ALA A 49 -0.86 -2.35 -10.15
N ASP A 50 -0.57 -1.11 -9.73
CA ASP A 50 0.80 -0.65 -9.49
C ASP A 50 1.29 -1.00 -8.08
N ALA A 51 0.40 -1.36 -7.14
CA ALA A 51 0.73 -1.52 -5.73
C ALA A 51 1.94 -2.45 -5.50
N PRO A 52 2.03 -3.67 -6.10
CA PRO A 52 3.19 -4.54 -5.88
C PRO A 52 4.49 -3.94 -6.41
N PHE A 53 4.44 -3.26 -7.57
CA PHE A 53 5.59 -2.58 -8.15
C PHE A 53 6.04 -1.40 -7.28
N ASN A 54 5.10 -0.58 -6.82
CA ASN A 54 5.36 0.60 -6.01
C ASN A 54 5.94 0.19 -4.64
N ASP A 55 5.44 -0.87 -4.02
CA ASP A 55 5.92 -1.36 -2.74
C ASP A 55 7.35 -1.91 -2.82
N LEU A 56 7.64 -2.68 -3.87
CA LEU A 56 8.99 -3.19 -4.12
C LEU A 56 9.97 -2.03 -4.41
N THR A 57 9.54 -1.07 -5.24
CA THR A 57 10.33 0.13 -5.56
C THR A 57 10.60 0.97 -4.30
N LEU A 58 9.58 1.20 -3.47
CA LEU A 58 9.70 1.91 -2.20
C LEU A 58 10.72 1.22 -1.29
N PHE A 59 10.70 -0.10 -1.24
CA PHE A 59 11.70 -0.85 -0.47
C PHE A 59 13.12 -0.58 -0.96
N HIS A 60 13.37 -0.68 -2.27
CA HIS A 60 14.67 -0.41 -2.86
C HIS A 60 15.11 1.05 -2.64
N ASP A 61 14.20 1.99 -2.79
CA ASP A 61 14.48 3.42 -2.60
C ASP A 61 14.79 3.73 -1.12
N LEU A 62 14.14 3.06 -0.16
CA LEU A 62 14.49 3.16 1.26
C LEU A 62 15.91 2.65 1.55
N HIS A 63 16.32 1.56 0.90
CA HIS A 63 17.67 1.03 1.04
C HIS A 63 18.73 1.98 0.45
N LYS A 64 18.46 2.60 -0.71
CA LYS A 64 19.32 3.65 -1.28
C LYS A 64 19.35 4.90 -0.40
N TYR A 65 18.21 5.30 0.16
CA TYR A 65 18.09 6.46 1.06
C TYR A 65 18.89 6.29 2.36
N ARG A 66 19.25 5.05 2.72
CA ARG A 66 20.09 4.77 3.88
C ARG A 66 21.44 5.50 3.83
N ASP A 67 21.99 5.70 2.64
CA ASP A 67 23.26 6.41 2.44
C ASP A 67 23.15 7.91 2.80
N LEU A 68 21.95 8.48 2.68
CA LEU A 68 21.67 9.87 3.05
C LEU A 68 21.26 10.01 4.52
N ASN A 69 20.37 9.14 5.00
CA ASN A 69 19.93 9.13 6.40
C ASN A 69 19.53 7.72 6.85
N SER A 70 20.50 7.00 7.40
CA SER A 70 20.33 5.62 7.87
C SER A 70 19.26 5.49 8.94
N LYS A 71 19.17 6.44 9.86
CA LYS A 71 18.20 6.41 10.96
C LYS A 71 16.75 6.45 10.46
N ILE A 72 16.44 7.36 9.53
CA ILE A 72 15.08 7.45 8.95
C ILE A 72 14.80 6.23 8.08
N SER A 73 15.76 5.81 7.26
CA SER A 73 15.64 4.62 6.41
C SER A 73 15.32 3.37 7.24
N GLU A 74 16.14 3.06 8.25
CA GLU A 74 15.98 1.85 9.08
C GLU A 74 14.68 1.86 9.89
N ALA A 75 14.29 3.02 10.44
CA ALA A 75 13.01 3.17 11.14
C ALA A 75 11.81 2.96 10.20
N THR A 76 11.91 3.46 8.96
CA THR A 76 10.85 3.32 7.96
C THR A 76 10.77 1.88 7.46
N VAL A 77 11.89 1.26 7.09
CA VAL A 77 11.97 -0.15 6.69
C VAL A 77 11.39 -1.06 7.76
N LYS A 78 11.73 -0.85 9.03
CA LYS A 78 11.18 -1.62 10.15
C LYS A 78 9.64 -1.52 10.24
N THR A 79 9.10 -0.34 9.96
CA THR A 79 7.64 -0.13 9.94
C THR A 79 7.02 -0.77 8.71
N PHE A 80 7.61 -0.53 7.53
CA PHE A 80 7.13 -1.02 6.24
C PHE A 80 7.11 -2.55 6.16
N LYS A 81 8.07 -3.24 6.79
CA LYS A 81 8.08 -4.70 6.93
C LYS A 81 6.80 -5.28 7.56
N ARG A 82 6.06 -4.50 8.35
CA ARG A 82 4.76 -4.91 8.94
C ARG A 82 3.62 -4.87 7.93
N HIS A 83 3.80 -4.16 6.82
CA HIS A 83 2.83 -3.97 5.74
C HIS A 83 3.17 -4.78 4.49
N PHE A 84 4.15 -5.70 4.57
CA PHE A 84 4.58 -6.53 3.44
C PHE A 84 3.54 -7.54 2.93
N TRP A 85 2.36 -7.62 3.54
CA TRP A 85 1.27 -8.45 3.05
C TRP A 85 0.79 -8.04 1.64
N TYR A 86 1.09 -6.80 1.20
CA TYR A 86 0.85 -6.33 -0.17
C TYR A 86 1.82 -6.90 -1.21
N LEU A 87 3.04 -7.23 -0.80
CA LEU A 87 3.97 -8.06 -1.57
C LEU A 87 3.64 -9.55 -1.40
N GLY A 88 2.46 -9.87 -0.87
CA GLY A 88 1.95 -11.22 -0.76
C GLY A 88 1.76 -11.85 -2.14
N THR A 89 1.91 -13.18 -2.16
CA THR A 89 1.77 -14.02 -3.34
C THR A 89 0.42 -13.82 -4.03
N ASP A 90 -0.65 -13.53 -3.29
CA ASP A 90 -2.01 -13.34 -3.85
C ASP A 90 -2.16 -12.03 -4.66
N LEU A 91 -1.49 -10.94 -4.25
CA LEU A 91 -1.69 -9.60 -4.79
C LEU A 91 -0.65 -9.22 -5.85
N VAL A 92 0.54 -9.83 -5.83
CA VAL A 92 1.58 -9.56 -6.82
C VAL A 92 1.13 -9.83 -8.26
N GLY A 93 0.16 -10.73 -8.46
CA GLY A 93 -0.45 -11.01 -9.76
C GLY A 93 -1.10 -9.78 -10.42
N LEU A 94 -1.58 -8.81 -9.64
CA LEU A 94 -2.18 -7.58 -10.16
C LEU A 94 -1.16 -6.74 -10.95
N ALA A 95 0.13 -6.88 -10.66
CA ALA A 95 1.21 -6.17 -11.36
C ALA A 95 1.31 -6.55 -12.85
N LEU A 96 0.74 -7.69 -13.26
CA LEU A 96 0.62 -8.05 -14.69
C LEU A 96 -0.18 -7.02 -15.49
N PHE A 97 -1.09 -6.29 -14.86
CA PHE A 97 -1.92 -5.25 -15.48
C PHE A 97 -1.31 -3.84 -15.39
N SER A 98 -0.21 -3.66 -14.64
CA SER A 98 0.47 -2.37 -14.51
C SER A 98 1.24 -2.02 -15.78
N ASP A 99 1.22 -0.73 -16.16
CA ASP A 99 2.04 -0.21 -17.25
C ASP A 99 3.48 0.11 -16.81
N LYS A 100 3.77 0.09 -15.49
CA LYS A 100 5.12 0.29 -14.94
C LYS A 100 5.99 -0.97 -15.03
N VAL A 101 5.38 -2.14 -15.08
CA VAL A 101 6.09 -3.42 -15.17
C VAL A 101 6.48 -3.67 -16.62
N THR A 102 7.77 -3.90 -16.87
CA THR A 102 8.27 -4.09 -18.24
C THR A 102 7.80 -5.42 -18.83
N ILE A 103 7.86 -5.52 -20.16
CA ILE A 103 7.46 -6.73 -20.89
C ILE A 103 8.35 -7.92 -20.48
N GLU A 104 9.65 -7.67 -20.29
CA GLU A 104 10.61 -8.68 -19.86
C GLU A 104 10.26 -9.21 -18.47
N GLU A 105 9.91 -8.33 -17.54
CA GLU A 105 9.53 -8.72 -16.18
C GLU A 105 8.19 -9.47 -16.16
N LYS A 106 7.19 -9.00 -16.91
CA LYS A 106 5.92 -9.72 -17.09
C LYS A 106 6.13 -11.11 -17.67
N THR A 107 7.06 -11.25 -18.62
CA THR A 107 7.39 -12.54 -19.25
C THR A 107 7.94 -13.51 -18.20
N LYS A 108 8.91 -13.07 -17.38
CA LYS A 108 9.45 -13.88 -16.27
C LYS A 108 8.39 -14.26 -15.24
N MET A 109 7.48 -13.34 -14.92
CA MET A 109 6.36 -13.63 -14.01
C MET A 109 5.49 -14.76 -14.56
N VAL A 110 5.12 -14.72 -15.85
CA VAL A 110 4.31 -15.75 -16.52
C VAL A 110 5.04 -17.09 -16.60
N GLU A 111 6.33 -17.08 -16.93
CA GLU A 111 7.15 -18.30 -16.96
C GLU A 111 7.17 -19.00 -15.59
N LYS A 112 7.32 -18.24 -14.50
CA LYS A 112 7.28 -18.80 -13.14
C LYS A 112 5.90 -19.36 -12.77
N LEU A 113 4.81 -18.71 -13.20
CA LEU A 113 3.45 -19.23 -13.02
C LEU A 113 3.24 -20.60 -13.69
N ALA A 114 3.92 -20.86 -14.82
CA ALA A 114 3.80 -22.11 -15.57
C ALA A 114 4.59 -23.28 -14.93
N ILE A 115 5.68 -23.00 -14.22
CA ILE A 115 6.61 -24.02 -13.69
C ILE A 115 6.11 -24.63 -12.37
N ASP A 116 5.54 -23.84 -11.48
CA ASP A 116 5.26 -24.27 -10.11
C ASP A 116 4.11 -25.29 -10.05
N LYS A 117 4.35 -26.55 -9.69
CA LYS A 117 3.37 -27.66 -9.85
C LYS A 117 2.59 -28.02 -8.59
N ASP A 118 2.93 -27.52 -7.41
CA ASP A 118 2.30 -27.96 -6.17
C ASP A 118 1.51 -26.85 -5.47
N LEU A 119 0.22 -27.12 -5.23
CA LEU A 119 -0.68 -26.28 -4.44
C LEU A 119 -0.65 -26.75 -2.99
N ASP A 120 0.48 -26.55 -2.32
CA ASP A 120 0.49 -26.81 -0.88
C ASP A 120 -0.12 -25.60 -0.17
N LYS A 121 -1.38 -25.78 0.27
CA LYS A 121 -2.26 -24.78 0.91
C LYS A 121 -1.72 -24.30 2.26
N LYS A 122 -0.57 -23.64 2.28
CA LYS A 122 -0.06 -22.92 3.45
C LYS A 122 -0.10 -21.43 3.17
N ARG A 123 -1.31 -20.88 3.24
CA ARG A 123 -1.52 -19.47 3.58
C ARG A 123 -0.65 -19.15 4.79
N TRP A 124 0.36 -18.32 4.62
CA TRP A 124 0.85 -17.29 5.55
C TRP A 124 2.14 -16.72 4.94
N THR A 125 1.98 -15.66 4.15
CA THR A 125 2.84 -14.46 4.17
C THR A 125 4.25 -14.66 4.73
N THR A 126 5.13 -15.35 4.00
CA THR A 126 6.55 -15.05 4.11
C THR A 126 6.83 -13.93 3.15
N ALA A 127 6.71 -12.70 3.65
CA ALA A 127 7.36 -11.60 2.98
C ALA A 127 8.84 -11.95 2.76
N PRO A 128 9.46 -11.52 1.66
CA PRO A 128 10.89 -11.76 1.46
C PRO A 128 11.67 -11.30 2.70
N GLN A 129 12.55 -12.15 3.21
CA GLN A 129 13.40 -11.81 4.37
C GLN A 129 14.20 -10.52 4.12
N ASP A 130 14.59 -10.32 2.85
CA ASP A 130 15.17 -9.09 2.32
C ASP A 130 14.84 -8.91 0.82
N PRO A 131 13.87 -8.07 0.44
CA PRO A 131 13.57 -7.77 -0.96
C PRO A 131 14.62 -6.91 -1.66
N SER A 132 15.77 -6.62 -1.04
CA SER A 132 16.78 -5.69 -1.58
C SER A 132 17.30 -6.08 -2.97
N SER A 133 17.26 -7.36 -3.30
CA SER A 133 17.59 -7.91 -4.63
C SER A 133 16.41 -8.58 -5.34
N ALA A 134 15.22 -8.61 -4.73
CA ALA A 134 14.06 -9.29 -5.28
C ALA A 134 13.46 -8.52 -6.45
N THR A 135 13.02 -9.25 -7.47
CA THR A 135 12.19 -8.77 -8.58
C THR A 135 10.74 -9.19 -8.36
N LEU A 136 9.79 -8.62 -9.10
CA LEU A 136 8.38 -9.03 -9.00
C LEU A 136 8.22 -10.51 -9.37
N SER A 137 8.98 -10.97 -10.36
CA SER A 137 9.00 -12.38 -10.75
C SER A 137 9.41 -13.29 -9.57
N ASP A 138 10.29 -12.86 -8.66
CA ASP A 138 10.70 -13.65 -7.48
C ASP A 138 9.59 -13.81 -6.45
N LEU A 139 8.54 -12.99 -6.53
CA LEU A 139 7.41 -13.00 -5.61
C LEU A 139 6.18 -13.73 -6.17
N VAL A 140 6.14 -13.94 -7.49
CA VAL A 140 5.03 -14.60 -8.16
C VAL A 140 5.05 -16.10 -7.92
N THR A 141 3.90 -16.63 -7.53
CA THR A 141 3.63 -18.07 -7.37
C THR A 141 2.27 -18.38 -7.98
N LYS A 142 1.86 -19.66 -8.07
CA LYS A 142 0.50 -19.98 -8.54
C LYS A 142 -0.61 -19.36 -7.69
N GLU A 143 -0.36 -19.02 -6.42
CA GLU A 143 -1.31 -18.28 -5.57
C GLU A 143 -1.61 -16.88 -6.10
N SER A 144 -0.74 -16.31 -6.94
CA SER A 144 -1.02 -15.03 -7.63
C SER A 144 -2.24 -15.08 -8.54
N LEU A 145 -2.71 -16.27 -8.93
CA LEU A 145 -3.97 -16.45 -9.66
C LEU A 145 -5.21 -16.48 -8.76
N PHE A 146 -5.03 -16.47 -7.43
CA PHE A 146 -6.13 -16.37 -6.48
C PHE A 146 -6.89 -15.06 -6.66
N SER A 147 -6.17 -13.93 -6.77
CA SER A 147 -6.79 -12.63 -7.04
C SER A 147 -7.55 -12.59 -8.37
N PHE A 148 -7.07 -13.31 -9.40
CA PHE A 148 -7.77 -13.44 -10.68
C PHE A 148 -9.10 -14.18 -10.49
N THR A 149 -9.12 -15.24 -9.67
CA THR A 149 -10.34 -16.00 -9.39
C THR A 149 -11.35 -15.16 -8.61
N GLU A 150 -10.93 -14.45 -7.56
CA GLU A 150 -11.80 -13.61 -6.73
C GLU A 150 -12.38 -12.42 -7.51
N LEU A 151 -11.57 -11.81 -8.38
CA LEU A 151 -11.97 -10.69 -9.24
C LEU A 151 -12.66 -11.15 -10.55
N LYS A 152 -12.81 -12.46 -10.76
CA LYS A 152 -13.40 -13.07 -11.97
C LYS A 152 -12.70 -12.64 -13.26
N LEU A 153 -11.38 -12.51 -13.21
CA LEU A 153 -10.54 -12.17 -14.36
C LEU A 153 -10.29 -13.41 -15.21
N ASP A 154 -10.48 -13.30 -16.52
CA ASP A 154 -10.07 -14.35 -17.44
C ASP A 154 -8.55 -14.37 -17.61
N ALA A 155 -7.92 -15.49 -17.24
CA ALA A 155 -6.48 -15.71 -17.31
C ALA A 155 -6.02 -16.35 -18.64
N SER A 156 -6.92 -16.53 -19.62
CA SER A 156 -6.62 -17.13 -20.92
C SER A 156 -5.47 -16.42 -21.66
N PHE A 157 -5.35 -15.10 -21.49
CA PHE A 157 -4.30 -14.29 -22.10
C PHE A 157 -2.88 -14.69 -21.66
N LEU A 158 -2.71 -15.33 -20.49
CA LEU A 158 -1.40 -15.80 -20.01
C LEU A 158 -0.76 -16.85 -20.93
N GLN A 159 -1.56 -17.52 -21.78
CA GLN A 159 -1.08 -18.49 -22.76
C GLN A 159 -0.49 -17.81 -24.01
N SER A 160 -0.78 -16.53 -24.21
CA SER A 160 -0.29 -15.73 -25.34
C SER A 160 0.97 -14.96 -24.95
N PRO A 161 1.88 -14.66 -25.91
CA PRO A 161 3.04 -13.81 -25.63
C PRO A 161 2.64 -12.43 -25.08
N VAL A 162 3.38 -11.91 -24.10
CA VAL A 162 3.09 -10.62 -23.44
C VAL A 162 2.93 -9.46 -24.43
N LEU A 163 3.67 -9.50 -25.55
CA LEU A 163 3.58 -8.49 -26.61
C LEU A 163 2.20 -8.40 -27.25
N SER A 164 1.44 -9.50 -27.34
CA SER A 164 0.11 -9.52 -27.95
C SER A 164 -1.02 -9.22 -26.97
N TRP A 165 -0.74 -9.05 -25.67
CA TRP A 165 -1.78 -8.83 -24.66
C TRP A 165 -2.62 -7.56 -24.90
N LYS A 166 -2.03 -6.52 -25.51
CA LYS A 166 -2.75 -5.28 -25.83
C LYS A 166 -3.94 -5.50 -26.78
N GLU A 167 -3.86 -6.52 -27.62
CA GLU A 167 -4.91 -6.88 -28.58
C GLU A 167 -5.89 -7.90 -28.00
N ASN A 168 -5.58 -8.47 -26.84
CA ASN A 168 -6.39 -9.49 -26.19
C ASN A 168 -7.53 -8.84 -25.36
N GLU A 169 -8.76 -9.23 -25.66
CA GLU A 169 -9.95 -8.68 -25.01
C GLU A 169 -10.00 -9.01 -23.50
N ALA A 170 -9.67 -10.24 -23.11
CA ALA A 170 -9.63 -10.66 -21.70
C ALA A 170 -8.61 -9.84 -20.88
N TYR A 171 -7.43 -9.58 -21.44
CA TYR A 171 -6.43 -8.73 -20.80
C TYR A 171 -6.94 -7.29 -20.61
N ASN A 172 -7.57 -6.71 -21.63
CA ASN A 172 -8.08 -5.33 -21.56
C ASN A 172 -9.22 -5.19 -20.55
N GLN A 173 -10.16 -6.15 -20.51
CA GLN A 173 -11.23 -6.18 -19.51
C GLN A 173 -10.66 -6.35 -18.09
N GLY A 174 -9.68 -7.23 -17.93
CA GLY A 174 -9.01 -7.43 -16.64
C GLY A 174 -8.24 -6.18 -16.18
N LYS A 175 -7.53 -5.53 -17.11
CA LYS A 175 -6.83 -4.27 -16.86
C LYS A 175 -7.79 -3.19 -16.39
N GLU A 176 -8.92 -3.01 -17.08
CA GLU A 176 -9.94 -2.03 -16.69
C GLU A 176 -10.51 -2.34 -15.30
N THR A 177 -10.80 -3.61 -15.01
CA THR A 177 -11.33 -4.03 -13.71
C THR A 177 -10.35 -3.72 -12.57
N VAL A 178 -9.07 -4.07 -12.74
CA VAL A 178 -8.04 -3.84 -11.72
C VAL A 178 -7.74 -2.34 -11.55
N GLN A 179 -7.79 -1.55 -12.63
CA GLN A 179 -7.60 -0.09 -12.55
C GLN A 179 -8.71 0.61 -11.76
N HIS A 180 -9.94 0.09 -11.80
CA HIS A 180 -11.07 0.63 -11.04
C HIS A 180 -11.23 -0.01 -9.65
N LEU A 181 -10.34 -0.92 -9.26
CA LEU A 181 -10.40 -1.56 -7.96
C LEU A 181 -10.11 -0.53 -6.86
N ALA A 182 -11.10 -0.29 -6.01
CA ALA A 182 -10.95 0.63 -4.89
C ALA A 182 -10.00 0.06 -3.82
N VAL A 183 -8.84 0.69 -3.64
CA VAL A 183 -7.92 0.35 -2.56
C VAL A 183 -8.42 0.99 -1.25
N THR A 184 -9.24 0.25 -0.50
CA THR A 184 -9.93 0.76 0.70
C THR A 184 -9.13 0.60 2.00
N ASN A 185 -7.95 0.00 1.97
CA ASN A 185 -7.21 -0.29 3.19
C ASN A 185 -6.78 0.97 3.95
N ASP A 186 -6.20 1.96 3.28
CA ASP A 186 -5.81 3.23 3.90
C ASP A 186 -7.00 3.94 4.58
N PRO A 187 -8.16 4.11 3.92
CA PRO A 187 -9.38 4.55 4.58
C PRO A 187 -9.77 3.71 5.80
N ALA A 188 -9.69 2.38 5.71
CA ALA A 188 -10.06 1.48 6.80
C ALA A 188 -9.10 1.59 8.00
N GLU A 189 -7.79 1.58 7.79
CA GLU A 189 -6.79 1.76 8.85
C GLU A 189 -6.95 3.11 9.56
N ARG A 190 -7.23 4.19 8.81
CA ARG A 190 -7.51 5.50 9.39
C ARG A 190 -8.81 5.50 10.20
N ALA A 191 -9.85 4.83 9.72
CA ALA A 191 -11.12 4.72 10.45
C ALA A 191 -10.94 3.94 11.76
N ILE A 192 -10.20 2.83 11.73
CA ILE A 192 -9.85 2.04 12.91
C ILE A 192 -9.03 2.89 13.90
N LYS A 193 -8.02 3.61 13.41
CA LYS A 193 -7.23 4.49 14.28
C LYS A 193 -8.09 5.59 14.91
N LEU A 194 -8.97 6.21 14.12
CA LEU A 194 -9.86 7.26 14.60
C LEU A 194 -10.80 6.75 15.70
N ILE A 195 -11.46 5.61 15.52
CA ILE A 195 -12.35 5.05 16.54
C ILE A 195 -11.58 4.58 17.77
N THR A 196 -10.36 4.05 17.59
CA THR A 196 -9.48 3.64 18.69
C THR A 196 -9.00 4.83 19.53
N ASP A 197 -8.71 5.97 18.89
CA ASP A 197 -8.32 7.18 19.60
C ASP A 197 -9.54 7.79 20.32
N TYR A 198 -10.69 7.89 19.64
CA TYR A 198 -11.94 8.37 20.23
C TYR A 198 -12.39 7.54 21.43
N SER A 199 -12.43 6.22 21.24
CA SER A 199 -11.98 5.18 22.16
C SER A 199 -11.62 5.59 23.58
N GLN A 200 -10.48 6.27 23.64
CA GLN A 200 -9.69 6.49 24.84
C GLN A 200 -9.86 7.90 25.41
N ILE A 201 -10.57 8.79 24.70
CA ILE A 201 -10.69 10.21 25.07
C ILE A 201 -11.78 10.45 26.11
N LEU A 202 -12.96 9.84 25.94
CA LEU A 202 -14.14 10.21 26.72
C LEU A 202 -14.30 9.41 28.02
N THR A 203 -14.16 8.08 27.95
CA THR A 203 -14.30 7.20 29.11
C THR A 203 -13.57 5.89 28.86
N LYS A 204 -13.03 5.30 29.93
CA LYS A 204 -12.45 3.94 29.93
C LYS A 204 -13.47 2.87 30.33
N ASP A 205 -14.64 3.28 30.84
CA ASP A 205 -15.72 2.38 31.19
C ASP A 205 -16.51 1.96 29.93
N GLU A 206 -16.72 0.65 29.75
CA GLU A 206 -17.43 0.09 28.60
C GLU A 206 -18.91 0.50 28.58
N SER A 207 -19.56 0.54 29.74
CA SER A 207 -21.00 0.80 29.87
C SER A 207 -21.30 2.25 29.50
N ASP A 208 -20.52 3.18 30.04
CA ASP A 208 -20.62 4.61 29.70
C ASP A 208 -20.36 4.84 28.21
N ARG A 209 -19.40 4.11 27.63
CA ARG A 209 -19.11 4.21 26.20
C ARG A 209 -20.27 3.74 25.34
N GLN A 210 -20.88 2.60 25.68
CA GLN A 210 -22.04 2.09 24.96
C GLN A 210 -23.23 3.05 25.06
N ALA A 211 -23.47 3.63 26.24
CA ALA A 211 -24.50 4.64 26.44
C ALA A 211 -24.27 5.88 25.58
N LEU A 212 -23.02 6.38 25.51
CA LEU A 212 -22.64 7.51 24.67
C LEU A 212 -22.85 7.24 23.17
N LEU A 213 -22.43 6.06 22.69
CA LEU A 213 -22.63 5.68 21.28
C LEU A 213 -24.12 5.58 20.93
N GLN A 214 -24.95 5.02 21.82
CA GLN A 214 -26.40 4.96 21.63
C GLN A 214 -27.04 6.36 21.64
N ALA A 215 -26.58 7.26 22.52
CA ALA A 215 -27.06 8.64 22.58
C ALA A 215 -26.73 9.42 21.30
N VAL A 216 -25.49 9.30 20.80
CA VAL A 216 -25.05 9.93 19.55
C VAL A 216 -25.82 9.40 18.35
N GLU A 217 -26.01 8.09 18.24
CA GLU A 217 -26.76 7.47 17.15
C GLU A 217 -28.24 7.88 17.19
N ARG A 218 -28.84 7.91 18.38
CA ARG A 218 -30.21 8.43 18.57
C ARG A 218 -30.32 9.88 18.11
N HIS A 219 -29.37 10.73 18.49
CA HIS A 219 -29.34 12.13 18.05
C HIS A 219 -29.16 12.27 16.54
N ARG A 220 -28.29 11.46 15.91
CA ARG A 220 -28.16 11.42 14.45
C ARG A 220 -29.47 11.05 13.77
N ARG A 221 -30.17 10.01 14.23
CA ARG A 221 -31.46 9.60 13.65
C ARG A 221 -32.55 10.67 13.80
N LEU A 222 -32.56 11.38 14.92
CA LEU A 222 -33.50 12.48 15.14
C LEU A 222 -33.21 13.68 14.21
N ASN A 223 -31.94 13.94 13.90
CA ASN A 223 -31.52 15.09 13.10
C ASN A 223 -31.21 14.77 11.62
N LEU A 224 -31.30 13.50 11.22
CA LEU A 224 -31.25 13.06 9.81
C LEU A 224 -32.65 13.00 9.17
N ASN A 225 -33.71 13.28 9.95
CA ASN A 225 -35.05 13.59 9.46
C ASN A 225 -35.45 15.07 9.62
N PRO A 226 -34.75 16.06 9.02
CA PRO A 226 -35.34 17.35 8.72
C PRO A 226 -35.54 17.46 7.20
N ASN A 227 -36.73 17.03 6.75
CA ASN A 227 -37.29 17.13 5.39
C ASN A 227 -36.53 16.42 4.26
#